data_AF-A0A126T5T3-F1
#
_entry.id   AF-A0A126T5T3-F1
#
_cell.length_a   1.000
_cell.length_b   1.000
_cell.length_c   1.000
_cell.angle_alpha   90.00
_cell.angle_beta   90.00
_cell.angle_gamma   90.00
#
_symmetry.space_group_name_H-M   'P 1'
#
loop_
_entity.id
_entity.type
_entity.pdbx_description
1 polymer ?
#
loop_
_entity_poly.entity_id
_entity_poly.type
_entity_poly.pdbx_seq_one_letter_code
_entity_poly.pdbx_strand_id
1 'polypeptide(L)'
;MRLTALAAVNPLLSGSKKLFPRDFKMMKAKEHLAELHDRCLELSSNINFDKRHALHFGLMSLYGSIVELVGSILILMNNNGKLGIRSLFRTFLETYVEFQNLAQDPKYGYYIDANDLKEWLKVLRVAAGNKNPYLADIADMPNISSVIRDKEQQLQKLKQSGYEPLDIRSKFKRAGMEEEYFSIYNFLCTESHSNKRALIERHADVGDNDYELVFYKSPPDEDFLDILDSAAGLLVSATIQLHEVFGSDSVSEAKLLGGKLKDARSSYSSRGS
;
A
#
# COMPACT_ATOMS: atom_id res chain seq x y z
N MET A 1 -10.45 -26.08 25.92
CA MET A 1 -10.39 -25.24 24.72
C MET A 1 -11.75 -25.26 24.05
N ARG A 2 -12.55 -24.21 24.23
CA ARG A 2 -13.84 -24.04 23.54
C ARG A 2 -13.61 -23.06 22.39
N LEU A 3 -13.98 -23.45 21.17
CA LEU A 3 -13.93 -22.59 19.99
C LEU A 3 -15.31 -21.95 19.85
N THR A 4 -15.44 -20.67 20.18
CA THR A 4 -16.73 -19.97 20.08
C THR A 4 -16.80 -19.27 18.73
N ALA A 5 -17.50 -19.88 17.77
CA ALA A 5 -17.88 -19.19 16.53
C ALA A 5 -19.07 -18.27 16.84
N LEU A 6 -18.79 -17.01 17.22
CA LEU A 6 -19.83 -15.99 17.28
C LEU A 6 -20.21 -15.64 15.84
N ALA A 7 -21.36 -16.13 15.39
CA ALA A 7 -22.03 -15.59 14.22
C ALA A 7 -22.26 -14.10 14.50
N ALA A 8 -21.70 -13.23 13.65
CA ALA A 8 -21.92 -11.79 13.73
C ALA A 8 -23.42 -11.52 13.56
N VAL A 9 -24.13 -11.40 14.68
CA VAL A 9 -25.50 -10.89 14.71
C VAL A 9 -25.39 -9.40 14.40
N ASN A 10 -26.01 -9.03 13.29
CA ASN A 10 -26.24 -7.67 12.82
C ASN A 10 -26.59 -6.72 13.98
N PRO A 11 -25.81 -5.67 14.29
CA PRO A 11 -26.22 -4.66 15.24
C PRO A 11 -26.93 -3.53 14.48
N LEU A 12 -28.06 -3.85 13.85
CA LEU A 12 -29.08 -2.85 13.59
C LEU A 12 -30.10 -2.99 14.71
N LEU A 13 -29.90 -2.22 15.79
CA LEU A 13 -30.92 -1.44 16.49
C LEU A 13 -30.42 -0.85 17.82
N SER A 14 -30.55 0.48 17.88
CA SER A 14 -30.90 1.30 19.05
C SER A 14 -29.83 1.66 20.09
N GLY A 15 -29.66 2.97 20.24
CA GLY A 15 -28.93 3.63 21.32
C GLY A 15 -28.14 4.80 20.75
N SER A 16 -28.63 6.02 20.95
CA SER A 16 -27.83 7.24 20.72
C SER A 16 -26.65 7.23 21.69
N LYS A 17 -25.56 6.54 21.33
CA LYS A 17 -24.30 6.61 22.05
C LYS A 17 -23.82 8.05 21.94
N LYS A 18 -23.65 8.72 23.09
CA LYS A 18 -22.87 9.95 23.15
C LYS A 18 -21.53 9.65 22.48
N LEU A 19 -21.22 10.32 21.38
CA LEU A 19 -19.92 10.21 20.73
C LEU A 19 -18.85 10.61 21.75
N PHE A 20 -17.96 9.68 22.10
CA PHE A 20 -16.82 10.04 22.92
C PHE A 20 -15.83 10.86 22.07
N PRO A 21 -14.98 11.71 22.68
CA PRO A 21 -14.02 12.53 21.93
C PRO A 21 -13.07 11.73 21.02
N ARG A 22 -12.88 10.42 21.27
CA ARG A 22 -12.05 9.53 20.47
C ARG A 22 -12.78 9.03 19.22
N ASP A 23 -14.01 8.54 19.36
CA ASP A 23 -14.88 8.14 18.25
C ASP A 23 -15.05 9.28 17.22
N PHE A 24 -15.14 10.52 17.72
CA PHE A 24 -15.24 11.72 16.89
C PHE A 24 -14.01 11.98 16.01
N LYS A 25 -12.80 11.74 16.53
CA LYS A 25 -11.55 11.93 15.79
C LYS A 25 -11.42 10.93 14.65
N MET A 26 -11.76 9.68 14.93
CA MET A 26 -11.72 8.60 13.94
C MET A 26 -12.72 8.81 12.81
N MET A 27 -13.98 9.15 13.16
CA MET A 27 -15.01 9.48 12.17
C MET A 27 -14.52 10.58 11.22
N LYS A 28 -13.94 11.65 11.77
CA LYS A 28 -13.35 12.73 10.99
C LYS A 28 -12.18 12.29 10.10
N ALA A 29 -11.25 11.49 10.63
CA ALA A 29 -10.10 11.04 9.84
C ALA A 29 -10.54 10.18 8.65
N LYS A 30 -11.51 9.28 8.86
CA LYS A 30 -12.08 8.46 7.80
C LYS A 30 -12.83 9.28 6.75
N GLU A 31 -13.72 10.18 7.19
CA GLU A 31 -14.46 11.09 6.30
C GLU A 31 -13.51 11.95 5.48
N HIS A 32 -12.46 12.47 6.11
CA HIS A 32 -11.46 13.29 5.44
C HIS A 32 -10.64 12.50 4.42
N LEU A 33 -10.22 11.27 4.74
CA LEU A 33 -9.54 10.41 3.77
C LEU A 33 -10.44 10.10 2.57
N ALA A 34 -11.74 9.89 2.78
CA ALA A 34 -12.69 9.67 1.69
C ALA A 34 -12.85 10.91 0.81
N GLU A 35 -13.00 12.10 1.40
CA GLU A 35 -13.04 13.36 0.64
C GLU A 35 -11.76 13.58 -0.17
N LEU A 36 -10.59 13.37 0.45
CA LEU A 36 -9.30 13.49 -0.23
C LEU A 36 -9.15 12.48 -1.37
N HIS A 37 -9.56 11.23 -1.15
CA HIS A 37 -9.55 10.18 -2.17
C HIS A 37 -10.31 10.62 -3.41
N ASP A 38 -11.57 11.05 -3.23
CA ASP A 38 -12.42 11.44 -4.35
C ASP A 38 -11.87 12.66 -5.08
N ARG A 39 -11.37 13.66 -4.35
CA ARG A 39 -10.74 14.85 -4.95
C ARG A 39 -9.44 14.52 -5.68
N CYS A 40 -8.60 13.65 -5.15
CA CYS A 40 -7.36 13.23 -5.83
C CYS A 40 -7.68 12.48 -7.13
N LEU A 41 -8.67 11.59 -7.09
CA LEU A 41 -9.14 10.87 -8.27
C LEU A 41 -9.72 11.83 -9.32
N GLU A 42 -10.55 12.78 -8.92
CA GLU A 42 -11.11 13.80 -9.82
C GLU A 42 -10.00 14.63 -10.49
N LEU A 43 -9.03 15.11 -9.70
CA LEU A 43 -7.90 15.88 -10.20
C LEU A 43 -7.06 15.10 -11.23
N SER A 44 -6.90 13.79 -11.05
CA SER A 44 -6.14 12.95 -11.96
C SER A 44 -6.68 12.97 -13.41
N SER A 45 -7.96 13.29 -13.59
CA SER A 45 -8.57 13.42 -14.92
C SER A 45 -8.03 14.61 -15.74
N ASN A 46 -7.37 15.58 -15.08
CA ASN A 46 -6.77 16.76 -15.71
C ASN A 46 -5.34 16.52 -16.20
N ILE A 47 -4.83 15.28 -16.11
CA ILE A 47 -3.46 14.94 -16.49
C ILE A 47 -3.40 14.45 -17.93
N ASN A 48 -2.63 15.14 -18.75
CA ASN A 48 -2.29 14.71 -20.10
C ASN A 48 -0.95 14.00 -20.08
N PHE A 49 -0.91 12.76 -20.57
CA PHE A 49 0.32 11.96 -20.62
C PHE A 49 0.44 11.18 -21.93
N ASP A 50 1.68 10.97 -22.37
CA ASP A 50 1.99 10.08 -23.49
C ASP A 50 1.93 8.61 -23.06
N LYS A 51 0.93 7.88 -23.57
CA LYS A 51 0.70 6.45 -23.32
C LYS A 51 1.81 5.53 -23.84
N ARG A 52 2.64 6.01 -24.76
CA ARG A 52 3.77 5.24 -25.32
C ARG A 52 5.07 5.50 -24.56
N HIS A 53 5.10 6.49 -23.68
CA HIS A 53 6.28 6.81 -22.89
C HIS A 53 6.32 5.98 -21.61
N ALA A 54 7.34 5.12 -21.46
CA ALA A 54 7.45 4.18 -20.35
C ALA A 54 7.37 4.84 -18.96
N LEU A 55 8.06 5.99 -18.77
CA LEU A 55 7.97 6.77 -17.53
C LEU A 55 6.53 7.19 -17.20
N HIS A 56 5.80 7.70 -18.20
CA HIS A 56 4.45 8.20 -17.99
C HIS A 56 3.50 7.05 -17.63
N PHE A 57 3.61 5.94 -18.36
CA PHE A 57 2.87 4.72 -18.05
C PHE A 57 3.17 4.24 -16.62
N GLY A 58 4.44 4.19 -16.23
CA GLY A 58 4.86 3.77 -14.89
C GLY A 58 4.30 4.66 -13.79
N LEU A 59 4.43 5.99 -13.93
CA LEU A 59 3.91 6.95 -12.97
C LEU A 59 2.38 6.89 -12.83
N MET A 60 1.67 6.88 -13.95
CA MET A 60 0.20 6.79 -13.94
C MET A 60 -0.30 5.46 -13.36
N SER A 61 0.38 4.36 -13.66
CA SER A 61 0.01 3.03 -13.13
C SER A 61 0.26 2.91 -11.63
N LEU A 62 1.43 3.36 -11.16
CA LEU A 62 1.74 3.39 -9.73
C LEU A 62 0.79 4.31 -8.98
N TYR A 63 0.50 5.50 -9.53
CA TYR A 63 -0.48 6.41 -8.93
C TYR A 63 -1.89 5.81 -8.89
N GLY A 64 -2.34 5.19 -9.98
CA GLY A 64 -3.62 4.48 -10.01
C GLY A 64 -3.72 3.43 -8.90
N SER A 65 -2.65 2.65 -8.70
CA SER A 65 -2.57 1.67 -7.60
C SER A 65 -2.63 2.34 -6.22
N ILE A 66 -1.98 3.49 -6.00
CA ILE A 66 -2.06 4.26 -4.75
C ILE A 66 -3.51 4.66 -4.46
N VAL A 67 -4.23 5.20 -5.45
CA VAL A 67 -5.64 5.59 -5.31
C VAL A 67 -6.52 4.37 -5.00
N GLU A 68 -6.41 3.30 -5.78
CA GLU A 68 -7.22 2.09 -5.60
C GLU A 68 -6.97 1.39 -4.26
N LEU A 69 -5.72 1.40 -3.76
CA LEU A 69 -5.39 0.86 -2.44
C LEU A 69 -6.02 1.68 -1.31
N VAL A 70 -6.06 3.02 -1.43
CA VAL A 70 -6.78 3.88 -0.48
C VAL A 70 -8.28 3.59 -0.52
N GLY A 71 -8.88 3.50 -1.71
CA GLY A 71 -10.28 3.12 -1.87
C GLY A 71 -10.58 1.76 -1.22
N SER A 72 -9.70 0.79 -1.40
CA SER A 72 -9.80 -0.55 -0.78
C SER A 72 -9.72 -0.50 0.75
N ILE A 73 -8.82 0.32 1.32
CA ILE A 73 -8.74 0.56 2.76
C ILE A 73 -10.06 1.14 3.30
N LEU A 74 -10.63 2.13 2.62
CA LEU A 74 -11.92 2.74 3.00
C LEU A 74 -13.06 1.73 2.96
N ILE A 75 -13.11 0.88 1.93
CA ILE A 75 -14.11 -0.20 1.83
C ILE A 75 -13.98 -1.17 3.01
N LEU A 76 -12.76 -1.63 3.34
CA LEU A 76 -12.55 -2.54 4.48
C LEU A 76 -12.93 -1.91 5.82
N MET A 77 -12.59 -0.62 6.02
CA MET A 77 -13.01 0.13 7.21
C MET A 77 -14.53 0.14 7.37
N ASN A 78 -15.27 0.37 6.27
CA ASN A 78 -16.73 0.47 6.31
C ASN A 78 -17.45 -0.89 6.42
N ASN A 79 -16.78 -1.99 6.07
CA ASN A 79 -17.38 -3.34 6.02
C ASN A 79 -16.83 -4.29 7.10
N ASN A 80 -16.26 -3.75 8.19
CA ASN A 80 -15.68 -4.53 9.28
C ASN A 80 -14.56 -5.50 8.83
N GLY A 81 -13.89 -5.21 7.70
CA GLY A 81 -12.80 -5.99 7.12
C GLY A 81 -11.42 -5.60 7.65
N LYS A 82 -11.35 -5.11 8.89
CA LYS A 82 -10.20 -4.40 9.46
C LYS A 82 -8.90 -5.20 9.49
N LEU A 83 -9.00 -6.52 9.54
CA LEU A 83 -7.87 -7.44 9.48
C LEU A 83 -6.99 -7.22 8.25
N GLY A 84 -7.59 -6.92 7.10
CA GLY A 84 -6.88 -6.75 5.84
C GLY A 84 -6.21 -5.40 5.67
N ILE A 85 -6.55 -4.41 6.50
CA ILE A 85 -6.12 -3.01 6.29
C ILE A 85 -4.61 -2.87 6.41
N ARG A 86 -3.97 -3.51 7.39
CA ARG A 86 -2.52 -3.42 7.58
C ARG A 86 -1.74 -4.04 6.43
N SER A 87 -2.25 -5.14 5.85
CA SER A 87 -1.66 -5.75 4.67
C SER A 87 -1.82 -4.88 3.43
N LEU A 88 -3.00 -4.28 3.21
CA LEU A 88 -3.19 -3.31 2.12
C LEU A 88 -2.31 -2.08 2.30
N PHE A 89 -2.20 -1.56 3.52
CA PHE A 89 -1.38 -0.39 3.80
C PHE A 89 0.12 -0.66 3.60
N ARG A 90 0.58 -1.90 3.84
CA ARG A 90 1.94 -2.33 3.46
C ARG A 90 2.14 -2.19 1.95
N THR A 91 1.26 -2.78 1.15
CA THR A 91 1.33 -2.69 -0.31
C THR A 91 1.23 -1.25 -0.80
N PHE A 92 0.38 -0.44 -0.19
CA PHE A 92 0.27 1.00 -0.45
C PHE A 92 1.59 1.72 -0.22
N LEU A 93 2.24 1.48 0.93
CA LEU A 93 3.52 2.11 1.27
C LEU A 93 4.64 1.69 0.31
N GLU A 94 4.73 0.39 -0.04
CA GLU A 94 5.68 -0.10 -1.04
C GLU A 94 5.44 0.54 -2.42
N THR A 95 4.18 0.66 -2.82
CA THR A 95 3.79 1.28 -4.10
C THR A 95 4.13 2.77 -4.12
N TYR A 96 3.88 3.47 -3.01
CA TYR A 96 4.27 4.87 -2.87
C TYR A 96 5.78 5.06 -2.97
N VAL A 97 6.59 4.18 -2.37
CA VAL A 97 8.05 4.24 -2.47
C VAL A 97 8.54 4.05 -3.91
N GLU A 98 7.93 3.15 -4.67
CA GLU A 98 8.22 2.98 -6.11
C GLU A 98 7.84 4.25 -6.89
N PHE A 99 6.66 4.80 -6.62
CA PHE A 99 6.18 6.05 -7.23
C PHE A 99 7.13 7.20 -6.95
N GLN A 100 7.49 7.41 -5.68
CA GLN A 100 8.38 8.49 -5.23
C GLN A 100 9.73 8.42 -5.95
N ASN A 101 10.34 7.23 -6.01
CA ASN A 101 11.60 7.03 -6.69
C ASN A 101 11.50 7.33 -8.20
N LEU A 102 10.43 6.89 -8.85
CA LEU A 102 10.22 7.11 -10.28
C LEU A 102 9.92 8.59 -10.61
N ALA A 103 9.16 9.27 -9.75
CA ALA A 103 8.83 10.68 -9.91
C ALA A 103 10.07 11.58 -9.71
N GLN A 104 10.98 11.21 -8.82
CA GLN A 104 12.21 11.96 -8.54
C GLN A 104 13.34 11.67 -9.54
N ASP A 105 13.40 10.44 -10.07
CA ASP A 105 14.44 10.01 -11.00
C ASP A 105 13.82 9.20 -12.15
N PRO A 106 13.67 9.79 -13.35
CA PRO A 106 13.18 9.07 -14.53
C PRO A 106 13.97 7.81 -14.88
N LYS A 107 15.26 7.74 -14.53
CA LYS A 107 16.10 6.55 -14.76
C LYS A 107 15.79 5.43 -13.77
N TYR A 108 14.97 5.69 -12.75
CA TYR A 108 14.56 4.68 -11.80
C TYR A 108 13.82 3.50 -12.45
N GLY A 109 13.15 3.74 -13.59
CA GLY A 109 12.53 2.69 -14.40
C GLY A 109 13.47 1.53 -14.73
N TYR A 110 14.78 1.79 -14.90
CA TYR A 110 15.76 0.73 -15.12
C TYR A 110 15.98 -0.19 -13.92
N TYR A 111 15.81 0.31 -12.68
CA TYR A 111 15.82 -0.53 -11.48
C TYR A 111 14.55 -1.40 -11.40
N ILE A 112 13.39 -0.83 -11.78
CA ILE A 112 12.13 -1.58 -11.87
C ILE A 112 12.28 -2.73 -12.88
N ASP A 113 12.81 -2.46 -14.07
CA ASP A 113 13.08 -3.47 -15.10
C ASP A 113 14.05 -4.55 -14.60
N ALA A 114 15.11 -4.16 -13.90
CA ALA A 114 16.07 -5.10 -13.32
C ALA A 114 15.41 -6.02 -12.28
N ASN A 115 14.55 -5.47 -11.42
CA ASN A 115 13.77 -6.23 -10.45
C ASN A 115 12.79 -7.21 -11.13
N ASP A 116 12.06 -6.76 -12.15
CA ASP A 116 11.14 -7.61 -12.92
C ASP A 116 11.87 -8.78 -13.59
N LEU A 117 12.99 -8.49 -14.27
CA LEU A 117 13.83 -9.52 -14.89
C LEU A 117 14.32 -10.55 -13.88
N LYS A 118 14.73 -10.12 -12.68
CA LYS A 118 15.17 -11.02 -11.60
C LYS A 118 14.05 -11.95 -11.14
N GLU A 119 12.85 -11.44 -10.92
CA GLU A 119 11.72 -12.26 -10.47
C GLU A 119 11.22 -13.21 -11.58
N TRP A 120 11.16 -12.76 -12.83
CA TRP A 120 10.85 -13.64 -13.96
C TRP A 120 11.88 -14.74 -14.14
N LEU A 121 13.17 -14.44 -14.03
CA LEU A 121 14.23 -15.45 -14.11
C LEU A 121 14.08 -16.51 -13.01
N LYS A 122 13.67 -16.14 -11.80
CA LYS A 122 13.37 -17.09 -10.73
C LYS A 122 12.24 -18.05 -11.14
N VAL A 123 11.13 -17.52 -11.66
CA VAL A 123 9.98 -18.33 -12.12
C VAL A 123 10.39 -19.24 -13.27
N LEU A 124 11.03 -18.70 -14.30
CA LEU A 124 11.43 -19.45 -15.50
C LEU A 124 12.42 -20.57 -15.19
N ARG A 125 13.38 -20.35 -14.29
CA ARG A 125 14.34 -21.39 -13.88
C ARG A 125 13.66 -22.53 -13.13
N VAL A 126 12.66 -22.23 -12.29
CA VAL A 126 11.87 -23.26 -11.60
C VAL A 126 11.02 -24.03 -12.61
N ALA A 127 10.37 -23.33 -13.55
CA ALA A 127 9.57 -23.95 -14.60
C ALA A 127 10.42 -24.86 -15.51
N ALA A 128 11.59 -24.41 -15.95
CA ALA A 128 12.51 -25.18 -16.80
C ALA A 128 13.01 -26.48 -16.14
N GLY A 129 13.03 -26.54 -14.81
CA GLY A 129 13.34 -27.77 -14.08
C GLY A 129 12.23 -28.81 -14.08
N ASN A 130 11.03 -28.46 -14.57
CA ASN A 130 9.80 -29.24 -14.62
C ASN A 130 9.43 -29.95 -13.29
N LYS A 131 9.62 -29.25 -12.17
CA LYS A 131 9.33 -29.78 -10.81
C LYS A 131 8.06 -29.22 -10.19
N ASN A 132 7.49 -28.16 -10.75
CA ASN A 132 6.36 -27.45 -10.16
C ASN A 132 5.11 -27.58 -11.05
N PRO A 133 4.07 -28.31 -10.62
CA PRO A 133 2.85 -28.49 -11.42
C PRO A 133 2.10 -27.17 -11.68
N TYR A 134 2.27 -26.15 -10.83
CA TYR A 134 1.67 -24.82 -11.04
C TYR A 134 2.36 -24.02 -12.15
N LEU A 135 3.48 -24.51 -12.71
CA LEU A 135 4.24 -23.85 -13.77
C LEU A 135 4.29 -24.69 -15.05
N ALA A 136 3.41 -25.69 -15.20
CA ALA A 136 3.43 -26.63 -16.33
C ALA A 136 3.36 -25.91 -17.69
N ASP A 137 2.42 -24.96 -17.85
CA ASP A 137 2.27 -24.20 -19.09
C ASP A 137 3.53 -23.39 -19.46
N ILE A 138 4.27 -22.92 -18.46
CA ILE A 138 5.53 -22.21 -18.68
C ILE A 138 6.63 -23.22 -19.04
N ALA A 139 6.67 -24.37 -18.37
CA ALA A 139 7.64 -25.44 -18.62
C ALA A 139 7.53 -26.00 -20.05
N ASP A 140 6.31 -26.07 -20.59
CA ASP A 140 6.03 -26.56 -21.95
C ASP A 140 6.35 -25.53 -23.05
N MET A 141 6.83 -24.34 -22.68
CA MET A 141 7.26 -23.31 -23.63
C MET A 141 8.42 -23.83 -24.50
N PRO A 142 8.26 -23.93 -25.84
CA PRO A 142 9.24 -24.59 -26.73
C PRO A 142 10.65 -23.98 -26.71
N ASN A 143 10.79 -22.74 -26.27
CA ASN A 143 12.03 -21.97 -26.27
C ASN A 143 12.43 -21.44 -24.89
N ILE A 144 11.96 -22.06 -23.79
CA ILE A 144 12.22 -21.57 -22.42
C ILE A 144 13.70 -21.32 -22.13
N SER A 145 14.60 -22.20 -22.59
CA SER A 145 16.05 -22.02 -22.41
C SER A 145 16.59 -20.78 -23.14
N SER A 146 16.03 -20.43 -24.31
CA SER A 146 16.40 -19.20 -25.02
C SER A 146 15.89 -17.98 -24.26
N VAL A 147 14.63 -18.01 -23.82
CA VAL A 147 14.01 -16.91 -23.06
C VAL A 147 14.79 -16.61 -21.78
N ILE A 148 15.24 -17.65 -21.07
CA ILE A 148 16.10 -17.50 -19.88
C ILE A 148 17.40 -16.79 -20.24
N ARG A 149 18.12 -17.25 -21.28
CA ARG A 149 19.38 -16.63 -21.72
C ARG A 149 19.19 -15.16 -22.12
N ASP A 150 18.13 -14.85 -22.85
CA ASP A 150 17.86 -13.49 -23.32
C ASP A 150 17.59 -12.55 -22.14
N LYS A 151 16.80 -13.00 -21.13
CA LYS A 151 16.55 -12.24 -19.91
C LYS A 151 17.80 -12.10 -19.04
N GLU A 152 18.65 -13.12 -18.96
CA GLU A 152 19.94 -13.03 -18.26
C GLU A 152 20.85 -11.98 -18.91
N GLN A 153 20.91 -11.94 -20.23
CA GLN A 153 21.67 -10.92 -20.97
C GLN A 153 21.12 -9.51 -20.74
N GLN A 154 19.79 -9.33 -20.74
CA GLN A 154 19.17 -8.05 -20.45
C GLN A 154 19.49 -7.57 -19.03
N LEU A 155 19.36 -8.45 -18.03
CA LEU A 155 19.70 -8.15 -16.65
C LEU A 155 21.18 -7.79 -16.51
N GLN A 156 22.07 -8.52 -17.18
CA GLN A 156 23.50 -8.24 -17.13
C GLN A 156 23.84 -6.87 -17.74
N LYS A 157 23.18 -6.47 -18.83
CA LYS A 157 23.34 -5.14 -19.44
C LYS A 157 22.91 -4.01 -18.49
N LEU A 158 21.78 -4.19 -17.80
CA LEU A 158 21.31 -3.22 -16.79
C LEU A 158 22.30 -3.09 -15.63
N LYS A 159 22.80 -4.22 -15.11
CA LYS A 159 23.84 -4.22 -14.05
C LYS A 159 25.12 -3.53 -14.49
N GLN A 160 25.60 -3.81 -15.70
CA GLN A 160 26.78 -3.12 -16.27
C GLN A 160 26.56 -1.60 -16.43
N SER A 161 25.31 -1.18 -16.54
CA SER A 161 24.92 0.24 -16.62
C SER A 161 24.62 0.86 -15.25
N GLY A 162 24.84 0.14 -14.14
CA GLY A 162 24.63 0.62 -12.76
C GLY A 162 23.22 0.39 -12.19
N TYR A 163 22.37 -0.36 -12.89
CA TYR A 163 20.99 -0.65 -12.49
C TYR A 163 20.87 -2.10 -12.02
N GLU A 164 21.17 -2.33 -10.74
CA GLU A 164 21.03 -3.64 -10.12
C GLU A 164 19.66 -3.79 -9.44
N PRO A 165 19.08 -5.01 -9.38
CA PRO A 165 17.83 -5.23 -8.66
C PRO A 165 17.95 -4.78 -7.19
N LEU A 166 17.03 -3.93 -6.76
CA LEU A 166 16.99 -3.39 -5.40
C LEU A 166 16.17 -4.29 -4.48
N ASP A 167 16.66 -4.50 -3.26
CA ASP A 167 15.83 -5.01 -2.19
C ASP A 167 14.91 -3.92 -1.63
N ILE A 168 13.91 -4.31 -0.84
CA ILE A 168 12.91 -3.36 -0.36
C ILE A 168 13.53 -2.23 0.47
N ARG A 169 14.53 -2.54 1.31
CA ARG A 169 15.24 -1.52 2.10
C ARG A 169 15.90 -0.48 1.20
N SER A 170 16.58 -0.92 0.15
CA SER A 170 17.28 -0.03 -0.78
C SER A 170 16.31 0.88 -1.52
N LYS A 171 15.10 0.41 -1.83
CA LYS A 171 14.04 1.22 -2.43
C LYS A 171 13.56 2.32 -1.49
N PHE A 172 13.29 1.99 -0.23
CA PHE A 172 12.92 2.99 0.80
C PHE A 172 14.04 4.01 1.02
N LYS A 173 15.29 3.55 1.14
CA LYS A 173 16.44 4.44 1.29
C LYS A 173 16.57 5.42 0.12
N ARG A 174 16.40 4.95 -1.12
CA ARG A 174 16.46 5.80 -2.31
C ARG A 174 15.34 6.84 -2.35
N ALA A 175 14.15 6.48 -1.87
CA ALA A 175 13.01 7.39 -1.74
C ALA A 175 13.16 8.41 -0.59
N GLY A 176 14.24 8.32 0.21
CA GLY A 176 14.42 9.14 1.40
C GLY A 176 13.52 8.73 2.58
N MET A 177 13.02 7.48 2.59
CA MET A 177 12.04 6.97 3.55
C MET A 177 12.62 5.86 4.45
N GLU A 178 13.89 5.98 4.84
CA GLU A 178 14.55 4.93 5.65
C GLU A 178 13.96 4.84 7.08
N GLU A 179 13.42 5.94 7.62
CA GLU A 179 12.77 5.96 8.93
C GLU A 179 11.44 5.17 8.93
N GLU A 180 10.62 5.35 7.89
CA GLU A 180 9.38 4.61 7.67
C GLU A 180 9.64 3.12 7.46
N TYR A 181 10.77 2.77 6.81
CA TYR A 181 11.21 1.39 6.66
C TYR A 181 11.45 0.71 8.01
N PHE A 182 12.21 1.35 8.90
CA PHE A 182 12.56 0.79 10.20
C PHE A 182 11.42 0.81 11.23
N SER A 183 10.42 1.68 11.02
CA SER A 183 9.27 1.83 11.89
C SER A 183 8.02 1.16 11.28
N ILE A 184 7.23 1.93 10.55
CA ILE A 184 5.90 1.57 10.04
C ILE A 184 5.96 0.27 9.22
N TYR A 185 6.84 0.21 8.22
CA TYR A 185 6.92 -0.95 7.32
C TYR A 185 7.28 -2.24 8.06
N ASN A 186 8.21 -2.19 9.01
CA ASN A 186 8.61 -3.34 9.81
C ASN A 186 7.45 -3.90 10.67
N PHE A 187 6.64 -3.03 11.26
CA PHE A 187 5.42 -3.44 11.97
C PHE A 187 4.38 -4.03 11.02
N LEU A 188 4.15 -3.42 9.86
CA LEU A 188 3.20 -3.93 8.87
C LEU A 188 3.61 -5.29 8.28
N CYS A 189 4.92 -5.55 8.16
CA CYS A 189 5.45 -6.84 7.72
C CYS A 189 5.10 -7.95 8.72
N THR A 190 5.27 -7.67 10.02
CA THR A 190 4.81 -8.55 11.11
C THR A 190 3.32 -8.87 10.96
N GLU A 191 2.51 -7.84 10.71
CA GLU A 191 1.05 -7.94 10.56
C GLU A 191 0.59 -8.52 9.22
N SER A 192 1.48 -8.75 8.26
CA SER A 192 1.15 -9.38 6.96
C SER A 192 1.52 -10.85 6.92
N HIS A 193 2.28 -11.33 7.90
CA HIS A 193 2.66 -12.73 8.04
C HIS A 193 1.88 -13.41 9.16
N SER A 194 1.81 -14.74 9.14
CA SER A 194 1.25 -15.56 10.23
C SER A 194 2.23 -15.69 11.38
N ASN A 195 2.86 -14.58 11.78
CA ASN A 195 3.78 -14.61 12.90
C ASN A 195 2.99 -14.66 14.22
N LYS A 196 3.65 -15.13 15.28
CA LYS A 196 2.98 -15.36 16.58
C LYS A 196 2.30 -14.10 17.12
N ARG A 197 2.94 -12.93 16.98
CA ARG A 197 2.39 -11.64 17.45
C ARG A 197 1.10 -11.29 16.73
N ALA A 198 1.10 -11.33 15.40
CA ALA A 198 -0.07 -11.03 14.60
C ALA A 198 -1.19 -12.05 14.87
N LEU A 199 -0.88 -13.34 15.00
CA LEU A 199 -1.90 -14.34 15.36
C LEU A 199 -2.55 -14.05 16.73
N ILE A 200 -1.77 -13.62 17.72
CA ILE A 200 -2.29 -13.21 19.03
C ILE A 200 -3.13 -11.94 18.89
N GLU A 201 -2.63 -10.90 18.22
CA GLU A 201 -3.35 -9.63 18.08
C GLU A 201 -4.72 -9.81 17.39
N ARG A 202 -4.75 -10.62 16.33
CA ARG A 202 -5.94 -10.90 15.52
C ARG A 202 -6.97 -11.79 16.19
N HIS A 203 -6.54 -12.74 17.02
CA HIS A 203 -7.42 -13.80 17.50
C HIS A 203 -7.53 -13.91 19.02
N ALA A 204 -6.51 -13.54 19.78
CA ALA A 204 -6.58 -13.63 21.23
C ALA A 204 -7.40 -12.46 21.80
N ASP A 205 -8.46 -12.78 22.53
CA ASP A 205 -9.12 -11.87 23.46
C ASP A 205 -8.67 -12.25 24.87
N VAL A 206 -7.83 -11.42 25.48
CA VAL A 206 -7.11 -11.72 26.72
C VAL A 206 -7.90 -11.13 27.89
N GLY A 207 -8.43 -12.00 28.75
CA GLY A 207 -9.01 -11.62 30.03
C GLY A 207 -7.99 -11.66 31.16
N ASP A 208 -8.45 -11.45 32.39
CA ASP A 208 -7.57 -11.30 33.56
C ASP A 208 -6.70 -12.54 33.86
N ASN A 209 -7.17 -13.75 33.55
CA ASN A 209 -6.46 -15.01 33.86
C ASN A 209 -6.49 -16.06 32.73
N ASP A 210 -7.14 -15.78 31.61
CA ASP A 210 -7.27 -16.71 30.47
C ASP A 210 -7.44 -15.92 29.15
N TYR A 211 -7.46 -16.61 28.02
CA TYR A 211 -7.76 -16.01 26.72
C TYR A 211 -8.76 -16.85 25.92
N GLU A 212 -9.56 -16.17 25.10
CA GLU A 212 -10.39 -16.81 24.09
C GLU A 212 -9.83 -16.58 22.70
N LEU A 213 -10.07 -17.54 21.80
CA LEU A 213 -9.78 -17.35 20.37
C LEU A 213 -11.04 -16.88 19.66
N VAL A 214 -10.99 -15.65 19.17
CA VAL A 214 -12.07 -14.96 18.46
C VAL A 214 -11.76 -14.93 16.97
N PHE A 215 -12.67 -15.48 16.17
CA PHE A 215 -12.68 -15.28 14.73
C PHE A 215 -13.50 -14.04 14.39
N TYR A 216 -13.07 -13.29 13.38
CA TYR A 216 -13.66 -12.00 13.02
C TYR A 216 -13.65 -10.99 14.18
N LYS A 217 -12.60 -11.02 15.00
CA LYS A 217 -12.33 -9.97 15.99
C LYS A 217 -12.38 -8.62 15.27
N SER A 218 -13.24 -7.72 15.73
CA SER A 218 -13.34 -6.36 15.22
C SER A 218 -12.51 -5.46 16.15
N PRO A 219 -11.25 -5.16 15.81
CA PRO A 219 -10.48 -4.18 16.57
C PRO A 219 -11.21 -2.82 16.54
N PRO A 220 -11.09 -2.01 17.60
CA PRO A 220 -11.62 -0.65 17.61
C PRO A 220 -11.15 0.15 16.39
N ASP A 221 -11.97 1.06 15.87
CA ASP A 221 -11.59 1.86 14.69
C ASP A 221 -10.33 2.71 14.99
N GLU A 222 -10.17 3.13 16.25
CA GLU A 222 -9.08 3.96 16.78
C GLU A 222 -7.69 3.38 16.48
N ASP A 223 -7.57 2.06 16.42
CA ASP A 223 -6.32 1.34 16.14
C ASP A 223 -5.81 1.58 14.70
N PHE A 224 -6.60 2.25 13.85
CA PHE A 224 -6.27 2.53 12.44
C PHE A 224 -6.02 4.01 12.17
N LEU A 225 -6.07 4.89 13.18
CA LEU A 225 -5.95 6.35 12.96
C LEU A 225 -4.66 6.72 12.24
N ASP A 226 -3.54 6.16 12.66
CA ASP A 226 -2.22 6.43 12.07
C ASP A 226 -2.14 5.96 10.62
N ILE A 227 -2.82 4.86 10.28
CA ILE A 227 -2.88 4.33 8.92
C ILE A 227 -3.71 5.27 8.04
N LEU A 228 -4.87 5.73 8.51
CA LEU A 228 -5.72 6.64 7.74
C LEU A 228 -5.02 7.99 7.52
N ASP A 229 -4.38 8.55 8.54
CA ASP A 229 -3.65 9.82 8.43
C ASP A 229 -2.43 9.69 7.49
N SER A 230 -1.68 8.58 7.60
CA SER A 230 -0.54 8.32 6.72
C SER A 230 -0.98 8.12 5.28
N ALA A 231 -2.06 7.37 5.05
CA ALA A 231 -2.65 7.18 3.73
C ALA A 231 -3.08 8.52 3.10
N ALA A 232 -3.73 9.39 3.88
CA ALA A 232 -4.10 10.72 3.43
C ALA A 232 -2.88 11.55 3.02
N GLY A 233 -1.84 11.59 3.86
CA GLY A 233 -0.61 12.32 3.59
C GLY A 233 0.11 11.84 2.33
N LEU A 234 0.29 10.53 2.21
CA LEU A 234 1.00 9.92 1.09
C LEU A 234 0.19 10.04 -0.23
N LEU A 235 -1.14 9.89 -0.19
CA LEU A 235 -1.99 10.10 -1.36
C LEU A 235 -1.93 11.55 -1.88
N VAL A 236 -2.04 12.54 -0.99
CA VAL A 236 -1.96 13.95 -1.35
C VAL A 236 -0.57 14.29 -1.90
N SER A 237 0.48 13.79 -1.26
CA SER A 237 1.85 13.96 -1.73
C SER A 237 2.05 13.38 -3.13
N ALA A 238 1.57 12.16 -3.38
CA ALA A 238 1.65 11.52 -4.70
C ALA A 238 0.88 12.31 -5.75
N THR A 239 -0.30 12.83 -5.42
CA THR A 239 -1.13 13.66 -6.31
C THR A 239 -0.39 14.95 -6.69
N ILE A 240 0.16 15.68 -5.72
CA ILE A 240 0.93 16.91 -5.98
C ILE A 240 2.11 16.60 -6.92
N GLN A 241 2.92 15.59 -6.59
CA GLN A 241 4.09 15.22 -7.39
C GLN A 241 3.70 14.81 -8.81
N LEU A 242 2.62 14.06 -8.97
CA LEU A 242 2.14 13.64 -10.28
C LEU A 242 1.78 14.87 -11.14
N HIS A 243 0.98 15.79 -10.60
CA HIS A 243 0.62 17.02 -11.30
C HIS A 243 1.83 17.90 -11.64
N GLU A 244 2.85 17.95 -10.76
CA GLU A 244 4.10 18.67 -10.99
C GLU A 244 4.93 18.03 -12.12
N VAL A 245 5.09 16.71 -12.12
CA VAL A 245 5.84 15.98 -13.15
C VAL A 245 5.21 16.16 -14.54
N PHE A 246 3.87 16.15 -14.61
CA PHE A 246 3.15 16.32 -15.87
C PHE A 246 2.87 17.79 -16.23
N GLY A 247 3.21 18.75 -15.37
CA GLY A 247 2.99 20.17 -15.62
C GLY A 247 1.52 20.54 -15.91
N SER A 248 0.58 19.86 -15.27
CA SER A 248 -0.85 20.08 -15.50
C SER A 248 -1.34 21.43 -14.94
N ASP A 249 -2.46 21.93 -15.46
CA ASP A 249 -3.07 23.18 -14.99
C ASP A 249 -3.61 23.11 -13.55
N SER A 250 -3.80 21.89 -13.02
CA SER A 250 -4.34 21.67 -11.66
C SER A 250 -3.28 21.57 -10.56
N VAL A 251 -2.00 21.87 -10.82
CA VAL A 251 -0.93 21.83 -9.79
C VAL A 251 -1.29 22.68 -8.56
N SER A 252 -1.81 23.90 -8.76
CA SER A 252 -2.19 24.77 -7.65
C SER A 252 -3.34 24.17 -6.84
N GLU A 253 -4.32 23.54 -7.50
CA GLU A 253 -5.44 22.88 -6.83
C GLU A 253 -4.98 21.65 -6.03
N ALA A 254 -4.08 20.84 -6.60
CA ALA A 254 -3.46 19.72 -5.90
C ALA A 254 -2.72 20.18 -4.63
N LYS A 255 -2.00 21.31 -4.69
CA LYS A 255 -1.31 21.90 -3.53
C LYS A 255 -2.28 22.39 -2.44
N LEU A 256 -3.47 22.87 -2.82
CA LEU A 256 -4.50 23.25 -1.84
C LEU A 256 -4.98 22.05 -1.01
N LEU A 257 -4.96 20.83 -1.56
CA LEU A 257 -5.28 19.62 -0.78
C LEU A 257 -4.29 19.42 0.38
N GLY A 258 -3.01 19.74 0.19
CA GLY A 258 -2.01 19.70 1.25
C GLY A 258 -2.31 20.67 2.40
N GLY A 259 -2.82 21.86 2.07
CA GLY A 259 -3.32 22.82 3.05
C GLY A 259 -4.52 22.28 3.83
N LYS A 260 -5.53 21.76 3.12
CA LYS A 260 -6.72 21.15 3.72
C LYS A 260 -6.36 19.99 4.67
N LEU A 261 -5.41 19.14 4.29
CA LEU A 261 -4.95 18.03 5.15
C LEU A 261 -4.30 18.55 6.44
N LYS A 262 -3.50 19.61 6.36
CA LYS A 262 -2.88 20.23 7.55
C LYS A 262 -3.94 20.79 8.50
N ASP A 263 -4.97 21.44 7.95
CA ASP A 263 -6.08 21.98 8.73
C ASP A 263 -6.91 20.86 9.36
N ALA A 264 -7.21 19.79 8.61
CA ALA A 264 -7.92 18.62 9.09
C ALA A 264 -7.16 17.92 10.22
N ARG A 265 -5.84 17.72 10.09
CA ARG A 265 -4.97 17.19 11.16
C ARG A 265 -5.13 17.97 12.44
N SER A 266 -5.22 19.30 12.38
CA SER A 266 -5.43 20.11 13.59
C SER A 266 -6.74 19.79 14.32
N SER A 267 -7.76 19.28 13.61
CA SER A 267 -9.07 18.94 14.15
C SER A 267 -9.12 17.58 14.88
N TYR A 268 -8.18 16.67 14.62
CA TYR A 268 -8.11 15.35 15.27
C TYR A 268 -6.78 15.04 15.98
N SER A 269 -5.71 15.78 15.68
CA SER A 269 -4.40 15.67 16.32
C SER A 269 -4.29 16.44 17.65
N SER A 270 -5.37 17.01 18.18
CA SER A 270 -5.37 17.63 19.52
C SER A 270 -4.94 16.59 20.55
N ARG A 271 -3.64 16.55 20.86
CA ARG A 271 -3.11 15.86 22.04
C ARG A 271 -3.90 16.45 23.21
N GLY A 272 -4.64 15.60 23.92
CA GLY A 272 -5.23 16.01 25.18
C GLY A 272 -4.09 16.56 26.03
N SER A 273 -4.14 17.86 26.30
CA SER A 273 -3.49 18.47 27.45
C SER A 273 -4.04 17.85 28.72
#